data_AF-A0A7J7H0X0-F1
#
_entry.id   AF-A0A7J7H0X0-F1
#
_cell.length_a   1.000
_cell.length_b   1.000
_cell.length_c   1.000
_cell.angle_alpha   90.00
_cell.angle_beta   90.00
_cell.angle_gamma   90.00
#
_symmetry.space_group_name_H-M   'P 1'
#
loop_
_entity.id
_entity.type
_entity.pdbx_description
1 polymer ?
#
loop_
_entity_poly.entity_id
_entity_poly.type
_entity_poly.pdbx_seq_one_letter_code
_entity_poly.pdbx_strand_id
1 'polypeptide(L)'
;MATEIEKDSAEGSSRSAGDHQQQQQKAPPLSRYESQKRRDWNTFGQYLKSQRPPVSLSQCNYNHVLQFLCYLDQFGKTKVHLPGCVFFGQPDPPAPCTCPLRQAWGSLDALIGRLRAAYDENSAGGSLERNPFGDGAIRVYLREVKACQAKARGILYKKKNKKMRNLMIKANHDEFKSSKQPYQKDNDTQTKVAMASNQYSRGQKIETVKQ
;
A
#
# COMPACT_ATOMS: atom_id res chain seq x y z
N MET A 1 64.26 10.90 54.60
CA MET A 1 64.99 9.65 54.28
C MET A 1 64.13 8.94 53.23
N ALA A 2 64.36 9.12 51.92
CA ALA A 2 65.35 8.38 51.11
C ALA A 2 65.27 6.87 51.45
N THR A 3 64.89 5.96 50.54
CA THR A 3 65.49 5.72 49.22
C THR A 3 64.57 4.99 48.24
N GLU A 4 64.81 5.27 46.96
CA GLU A 4 64.37 4.61 45.73
C GLU A 4 65.00 3.21 45.55
N ILE A 5 64.36 2.30 44.81
CA ILE A 5 65.01 1.36 43.87
C ILE A 5 64.04 1.03 42.72
N GLU A 6 64.42 1.43 41.50
CA GLU A 6 63.89 0.97 40.20
C GLU A 6 64.50 -0.39 39.79
N LYS A 7 63.77 -1.23 39.03
CA LYS A 7 64.38 -2.05 37.96
C LYS A 7 63.39 -2.56 36.90
N ASP A 8 63.76 -2.26 35.67
CA ASP A 8 63.23 -2.53 34.32
C ASP A 8 63.07 -4.02 33.95
N SER A 9 62.13 -4.36 33.06
CA SER A 9 62.34 -5.26 31.90
C SER A 9 61.09 -5.45 31.04
N ALA A 10 61.23 -5.18 29.75
CA ALA A 10 60.26 -5.31 28.68
C ALA A 10 60.12 -6.75 28.15
N GLU A 11 58.89 -7.17 27.81
CA GLU A 11 58.61 -8.15 26.75
C GLU A 11 57.30 -7.79 26.02
N GLY A 12 57.41 -7.56 24.71
CA GLY A 12 56.31 -7.26 23.82
C GLY A 12 55.49 -8.52 23.50
N SER A 13 54.16 -8.41 23.60
CA SER A 13 53.24 -9.49 23.23
C SER A 13 52.45 -9.09 21.99
N SER A 14 52.90 -9.57 20.83
CA SER A 14 52.16 -9.55 19.57
C SER A 14 50.94 -10.46 19.68
N ARG A 15 49.74 -9.87 19.67
CA ARG A 15 48.48 -10.61 19.61
C ARG A 15 47.90 -10.47 18.21
N SER A 16 48.18 -11.47 17.38
CA SER A 16 47.57 -11.64 16.07
C SER A 16 46.05 -11.76 16.22
N ALA A 17 45.33 -10.73 15.78
CA ALA A 17 43.89 -10.78 15.56
C ALA A 17 43.62 -11.59 14.29
N GLY A 18 43.46 -12.90 14.45
CA GLY A 18 42.93 -13.78 13.41
C GLY A 18 41.41 -13.78 13.47
N ASP A 19 40.79 -12.85 12.75
CA ASP A 19 39.35 -12.81 12.44
C ASP A 19 38.89 -14.15 11.84
N HIS A 20 38.32 -15.03 12.66
CA HIS A 20 37.44 -16.08 12.19
C HIS A 20 36.02 -15.51 12.06
N GLN A 21 35.74 -14.87 10.91
CA GLN A 21 34.37 -14.60 10.49
C GLN A 21 33.64 -15.93 10.27
N GLN A 22 32.89 -16.36 11.29
CA GLN A 22 31.73 -17.22 11.08
C GLN A 22 30.74 -16.44 10.21
N GLN A 23 30.67 -16.79 8.92
CA GLN A 23 29.57 -16.42 8.04
C GLN A 23 28.28 -17.06 8.56
N GLN A 24 27.63 -16.36 9.49
CA GLN A 24 26.25 -16.63 9.83
C GLN A 24 25.43 -16.25 8.60
N GLN A 25 24.98 -17.25 7.83
CA GLN A 25 24.10 -17.08 6.68
C GLN A 25 22.82 -16.37 7.15
N LYS A 26 22.82 -15.05 7.07
CA LYS A 26 21.66 -14.22 7.38
C LYS A 26 20.69 -14.47 6.24
N ALA A 27 19.62 -15.23 6.51
CA ALA A 27 18.55 -15.46 5.55
C ALA A 27 18.17 -14.12 4.89
N PRO A 28 17.96 -14.08 3.57
CA PRO A 28 17.67 -12.84 2.86
C PRO A 28 16.50 -12.11 3.53
N PRO A 29 16.57 -10.77 3.65
CA PRO A 29 15.52 -10.02 4.33
C PRO A 29 14.19 -10.31 3.65
N LEU A 30 13.20 -10.72 4.44
CA LEU A 30 11.85 -10.96 3.96
C LEU A 30 11.35 -9.73 3.20
N SER A 31 10.60 -9.96 2.12
CA SER A 31 9.88 -8.89 1.43
C SER A 31 9.10 -8.03 2.43
N ARG A 32 8.95 -6.73 2.13
CA ARG A 32 8.17 -5.78 2.95
C ARG A 32 6.78 -6.35 3.29
N TYR A 33 6.15 -7.00 2.32
CA TYR A 33 4.84 -7.63 2.51
C TYR A 33 4.90 -8.77 3.53
N GLU A 34 5.87 -9.68 3.38
CA GLU A 34 6.07 -10.83 4.26
C GLU A 34 6.36 -10.40 5.71
N SER A 35 7.23 -9.41 5.89
CA SER A 35 7.50 -8.84 7.20
C SER A 35 6.24 -8.25 7.86
N GLN A 36 5.39 -7.57 7.08
CA GLN A 36 4.14 -7.02 7.60
C GLN A 36 3.15 -8.13 7.96
N LYS A 37 2.97 -9.12 7.08
CA LYS A 37 2.10 -10.29 7.30
C LYS A 37 2.48 -11.03 8.59
N ARG A 38 3.78 -11.26 8.80
CA ARG A 38 4.28 -11.90 10.03
C ARG A 38 4.00 -11.09 11.29
N ARG A 39 4.16 -9.75 11.24
CA ARG A 39 3.82 -8.88 12.39
C ARG A 39 2.34 -8.96 12.72
N ASP A 40 1.49 -8.83 11.72
CA ASP A 40 0.04 -8.87 11.89
C ASP A 40 -0.42 -10.22 12.44
N TRP A 41 0.13 -11.32 11.94
CA TRP A 41 -0.11 -12.67 12.44
C TRP A 41 0.28 -12.82 13.91
N ASN A 42 1.47 -12.35 14.28
CA ASN A 42 1.93 -12.38 15.67
C ASN A 42 1.03 -11.54 16.59
N THR A 43 0.64 -10.34 16.16
CA THR A 43 -0.30 -9.49 16.91
C THR A 43 -1.64 -10.18 17.11
N PHE A 44 -2.18 -10.83 16.08
CA PHE A 44 -3.42 -11.60 16.21
C PHE A 44 -3.27 -12.78 17.18
N GLY A 45 -2.18 -13.55 17.07
CA GLY A 45 -1.91 -14.65 17.99
C GLY A 45 -1.76 -14.20 19.45
N GLN A 46 -1.14 -13.04 19.69
CA GLN A 46 -1.07 -12.44 21.02
C GLN A 46 -2.45 -12.02 21.52
N TYR A 47 -3.28 -11.42 20.66
CA TYR A 47 -4.65 -11.05 20.99
C TYR A 47 -5.48 -12.26 21.44
N LEU A 48 -5.37 -13.40 20.74
CA LEU A 48 -6.07 -14.63 21.13
C LEU A 48 -5.62 -15.15 22.50
N LYS A 49 -4.31 -15.09 22.79
CA LYS A 49 -3.75 -15.48 24.11
C LYS A 49 -4.20 -14.56 25.24
N SER A 50 -4.50 -13.29 24.94
CA SER A 50 -5.01 -12.33 25.94
C SER A 50 -6.51 -12.46 26.24
N GLN A 51 -7.25 -13.29 25.50
CA GLN A 51 -8.66 -13.54 25.78
C GLN A 51 -8.82 -14.26 27.13
N ARG A 52 -10.02 -14.13 27.73
CA ARG A 52 -10.39 -14.85 28.95
C ARG A 52 -11.67 -15.66 28.68
N PRO A 53 -11.58 -16.99 28.52
CA PRO A 53 -10.36 -17.83 28.53
C PRO A 53 -9.46 -17.60 27.30
N PRO A 54 -8.14 -17.92 27.38
CA PRO A 54 -7.25 -17.85 26.22
C PRO A 54 -7.73 -18.77 25.09
N VAL A 55 -7.63 -18.29 23.85
CA VAL A 55 -8.10 -19.02 22.67
C VAL A 55 -6.90 -19.54 21.88
N SER A 56 -6.89 -20.83 21.55
CA SER A 56 -5.90 -21.39 20.62
C SER A 56 -6.28 -21.07 19.17
N LEU A 57 -5.30 -21.07 18.26
CA LEU A 57 -5.59 -20.87 16.83
C LEU A 57 -6.54 -21.94 16.26
N SER A 58 -6.52 -23.16 16.78
CA SER A 58 -7.43 -24.25 16.37
C SER A 58 -8.87 -24.05 16.83
N GLN A 59 -9.11 -23.25 17.87
CA GLN A 59 -10.43 -22.89 18.37
C GLN A 59 -10.88 -21.50 17.89
N CYS A 60 -10.02 -20.81 17.14
CA CYS A 60 -10.33 -19.52 16.56
C CYS A 60 -11.45 -19.68 15.54
N ASN A 61 -12.41 -18.77 15.56
CA ASN A 61 -13.53 -18.72 14.63
C ASN A 61 -13.74 -17.27 14.20
N TYR A 62 -14.67 -17.03 13.28
CA TYR A 62 -14.91 -15.69 12.74
C TYR A 62 -15.31 -14.66 13.81
N ASN A 63 -15.91 -15.06 14.93
CA ASN A 63 -16.29 -14.14 16.00
C ASN A 63 -15.03 -13.52 16.65
N HIS A 64 -14.03 -14.35 16.96
CA HIS A 64 -12.75 -13.87 17.47
C HIS A 64 -12.06 -12.89 16.51
N VAL A 65 -12.19 -13.12 15.20
CA VAL A 65 -11.68 -12.19 14.17
C VAL A 65 -12.45 -10.86 14.22
N LEU A 66 -13.78 -10.88 14.32
CA LEU A 66 -14.57 -9.64 14.44
C LEU A 66 -14.22 -8.85 15.70
N GLN A 67 -14.09 -9.53 16.83
CA GLN A 67 -13.69 -8.88 18.09
C GLN A 67 -12.28 -8.29 18.00
N PHE A 68 -11.36 -8.97 17.31
CA PHE A 68 -10.04 -8.42 17.03
C PHE A 68 -10.10 -7.13 16.20
N LEU A 69 -10.92 -7.10 15.14
CA LEU A 69 -11.08 -5.89 14.32
C LEU A 69 -11.64 -4.72 15.12
N CYS A 70 -12.62 -4.98 15.99
CA CYS A 70 -13.13 -3.98 16.93
C CYS A 70 -12.08 -3.54 17.96
N TYR A 71 -11.27 -4.47 18.47
CA TYR A 71 -10.18 -4.18 19.41
C TYR A 71 -9.16 -3.21 18.80
N LEU A 72 -8.87 -3.32 17.50
CA LEU A 72 -7.93 -2.45 16.80
C LEU A 72 -8.37 -0.99 16.69
N ASP A 73 -9.67 -0.70 16.84
CA ASP A 73 -10.17 0.68 16.81
C ASP A 73 -9.56 1.55 17.93
N GLN A 74 -9.12 0.96 19.04
CA GLN A 74 -8.43 1.66 20.13
C GLN A 74 -7.11 2.30 19.70
N PHE A 75 -6.47 1.74 18.67
CA PHE A 75 -5.23 2.25 18.09
C PHE A 75 -5.48 2.96 16.75
N GLY A 76 -6.75 3.30 16.49
CA GLY A 76 -7.21 3.98 15.29
C GLY A 76 -6.62 5.37 15.15
N LYS A 77 -6.46 5.80 13.90
CA LYS A 77 -6.01 7.17 13.56
C LYS A 77 -7.04 7.95 12.74
N THR A 78 -8.13 7.31 12.35
CA THR A 78 -9.16 7.92 11.50
C THR A 78 -10.32 8.39 12.37
N LYS A 79 -10.66 9.69 12.30
CA LYS A 79 -11.87 10.21 12.95
C LYS A 79 -13.11 9.67 12.22
N VAL A 80 -14.00 9.00 12.95
CA VAL A 80 -15.28 8.50 12.43
C VAL A 80 -16.42 9.12 13.21
N HIS A 81 -17.15 10.03 12.58
CA HIS A 81 -18.27 10.73 13.19
C HIS A 81 -19.44 9.78 13.46
N LEU A 82 -19.99 9.85 14.67
CA LEU A 82 -21.20 9.13 15.04
C LEU A 82 -22.44 9.82 14.42
N PRO A 83 -23.54 9.10 14.14
CA PRO A 83 -24.74 9.68 13.51
C PRO A 83 -25.33 10.93 14.21
N GLY A 84 -25.12 11.10 15.52
CA GLY A 84 -25.54 12.29 16.27
C GLY A 84 -24.52 13.44 16.30
N CYS A 85 -23.39 13.34 15.61
CA CYS A 85 -22.38 14.38 15.58
C CYS A 85 -22.77 15.48 14.58
N VAL A 86 -22.61 16.75 14.98
CA VAL A 86 -22.85 17.91 14.10
C VAL A 86 -22.00 17.92 12.83
N PHE A 87 -20.87 17.20 12.85
CA PHE A 87 -19.96 17.06 11.71
C PHE A 87 -20.19 15.77 10.90
N PHE A 88 -21.22 14.98 11.22
CA PHE A 88 -21.51 13.77 10.47
C PHE A 88 -21.80 14.11 8.99
N GLY A 89 -21.05 13.50 8.07
CA GLY A 89 -21.20 13.78 6.64
C GLY A 89 -20.46 15.02 6.15
N GLN A 90 -19.63 15.66 6.99
CA GLN A 90 -18.79 16.79 6.59
C GLN A 90 -17.35 16.33 6.33
N PRO A 91 -16.81 16.49 5.10
CA PRO A 91 -15.44 16.07 4.76
C PRO A 91 -14.35 16.87 5.46
N ASP A 92 -14.60 18.15 5.71
CA ASP A 92 -13.66 19.09 6.31
C ASP A 92 -14.36 19.85 7.45
N PRO A 93 -14.44 19.26 8.65
CA PRO A 93 -15.16 19.85 9.76
C PRO A 93 -14.39 21.06 10.32
N PRO A 94 -15.06 22.22 10.51
CA PRO A 94 -14.39 23.47 10.92
C PRO A 94 -13.93 23.48 12.38
N ALA A 95 -14.31 22.48 13.18
CA ALA A 95 -13.95 22.37 14.60
C ALA A 95 -13.80 20.89 15.03
N PRO A 96 -13.04 20.62 16.11
CA PRO A 96 -12.84 19.26 16.61
C PRO A 96 -14.13 18.69 17.26
N CYS A 97 -14.20 17.36 17.34
CA CYS A 97 -15.25 16.66 18.08
C CYS A 97 -14.74 15.47 18.89
N THR A 98 -15.58 15.05 19.83
CA THR A 98 -15.36 13.92 20.74
C THR A 98 -15.59 12.55 20.11
N CYS A 99 -15.88 12.49 18.79
CA CYS A 99 -16.07 11.21 18.12
C CYS A 99 -14.79 10.35 18.20
N PRO A 100 -14.93 9.03 18.30
CA PRO A 100 -13.79 8.13 18.47
C PRO A 100 -12.88 8.14 17.23
N LEU A 101 -11.59 7.88 17.47
CA LEU A 101 -10.68 7.44 16.41
C LEU A 101 -10.86 5.93 16.21
N ARG A 102 -10.81 5.50 14.96
CA ARG A 102 -10.99 4.12 14.54
C ARG A 102 -9.99 3.75 13.45
N GLN A 103 -9.86 2.48 13.15
CA GLN A 103 -9.08 2.05 11.99
C GLN A 103 -9.77 2.52 10.72
N ALA A 104 -8.97 2.95 9.73
CA ALA A 104 -9.52 3.16 8.40
C ALA A 104 -10.00 1.82 7.84
N TRP A 105 -11.12 1.82 7.12
CA TRP A 105 -11.61 0.66 6.37
C TRP A 105 -10.47 -0.05 5.62
N GLY A 106 -9.60 0.73 4.96
CA GLY A 106 -8.53 0.18 4.09
C GLY A 106 -7.45 -0.55 4.83
N SER A 107 -7.16 -0.11 6.04
CA SER A 107 -6.23 -0.81 6.92
C SER A 107 -6.79 -2.15 7.36
N LEU A 108 -8.09 -2.20 7.71
CA LEU A 108 -8.75 -3.43 8.15
C LEU A 108 -8.86 -4.47 7.02
N ASP A 109 -9.25 -4.04 5.81
CA ASP A 109 -9.36 -4.94 4.66
C ASP A 109 -8.01 -5.53 4.25
N ALA A 110 -6.98 -4.68 4.18
CA ALA A 110 -5.62 -5.13 3.86
C ALA A 110 -5.05 -6.05 4.94
N LEU A 111 -5.34 -5.78 6.23
CA LEU A 111 -4.96 -6.64 7.35
C LEU A 111 -5.60 -8.02 7.22
N ILE A 112 -6.91 -8.08 6.98
CA ILE A 112 -7.64 -9.34 6.81
C ILE A 112 -7.10 -10.13 5.61
N GLY A 113 -6.76 -9.46 4.51
CA GLY A 113 -6.10 -10.10 3.37
C GLY A 113 -4.77 -10.77 3.74
N ARG A 114 -3.94 -10.09 4.54
CA ARG A 114 -2.67 -10.65 5.04
C ARG A 114 -2.88 -11.79 6.03
N LEU A 115 -3.85 -11.68 6.93
CA LEU A 115 -4.16 -12.73 7.90
C LEU A 115 -4.73 -13.99 7.24
N ARG A 116 -5.52 -13.85 6.16
CA ARG A 116 -5.95 -15.00 5.35
C ARG A 116 -4.75 -15.75 4.77
N ALA A 117 -3.86 -15.03 4.09
CA ALA A 117 -2.65 -15.61 3.50
C ALA A 117 -1.73 -16.26 4.56
N ALA A 118 -1.58 -15.60 5.72
CA ALA A 118 -0.82 -16.15 6.83
C ALA A 118 -1.45 -17.45 7.36
N TYR A 119 -2.77 -17.49 7.51
CA TYR A 119 -3.47 -18.70 7.95
C TYR A 119 -3.23 -19.84 6.96
N ASP A 120 -3.44 -19.60 5.66
CA ASP A 120 -3.31 -20.62 4.62
C ASP A 120 -1.89 -21.24 4.59
N GLU A 121 -0.85 -20.44 4.83
CA GLU A 121 0.54 -20.90 4.94
C GLU A 121 0.81 -21.72 6.22
N ASN A 122 0.15 -21.38 7.33
CA ASN A 122 0.33 -22.08 8.60
C ASN A 122 -0.57 -23.33 8.72
N SER A 123 -1.66 -23.40 7.95
CA SER A 123 -2.65 -24.49 8.00
C SER A 123 -2.39 -25.63 7.01
N ALA A 124 -1.40 -25.51 6.12
CA ALA A 124 -1.09 -26.47 5.06
C ALA A 124 -0.64 -27.88 5.52
N GLY A 125 -0.70 -28.16 6.83
CA GLY A 125 -0.27 -29.43 7.45
C GLY A 125 -1.37 -30.29 8.10
N GLY A 126 -2.67 -30.04 7.85
CA GLY A 126 -3.69 -31.07 8.17
C GLY A 126 -4.99 -30.65 8.85
N SER A 127 -5.48 -29.42 8.70
CA SER A 127 -6.83 -29.04 9.17
C SER A 127 -7.77 -28.74 8.01
N LEU A 128 -8.91 -29.45 7.94
CA LEU A 128 -10.05 -29.17 7.06
C LEU A 128 -10.90 -27.97 7.56
N GLU A 129 -10.52 -27.35 8.66
CA GLU A 129 -11.28 -26.27 9.27
C GLU A 129 -11.19 -25.02 8.40
N ARG A 130 -12.37 -24.50 8.03
CA ARG A 130 -12.52 -23.42 7.08
C ARG A 130 -11.85 -22.15 7.63
N ASN A 131 -11.00 -21.52 6.81
CA ASN A 131 -10.29 -20.30 7.19
C ASN A 131 -11.24 -19.25 7.83
N PRO A 132 -11.05 -18.90 9.13
CA PRO A 132 -11.98 -18.03 9.86
C PRO A 132 -11.96 -16.58 9.36
N PHE A 133 -10.84 -16.14 8.79
CA PHE A 133 -10.72 -14.83 8.16
C PHE A 133 -11.49 -14.80 6.83
N GLY A 134 -11.67 -15.95 6.17
CA GLY A 134 -12.46 -16.14 4.95
C GLY A 134 -13.98 -16.18 5.15
N ASP A 135 -14.47 -16.02 6.38
CA ASP A 135 -15.88 -16.13 6.68
C ASP A 135 -16.74 -15.02 6.02
N GLY A 136 -18.01 -15.33 5.75
CA GLY A 136 -18.97 -14.41 5.14
C GLY A 136 -19.30 -13.22 6.05
N ALA A 137 -19.38 -13.44 7.36
CA ALA A 137 -19.62 -12.41 8.35
C ALA A 137 -18.52 -11.33 8.32
N ILE A 138 -17.26 -11.72 8.13
CA ILE A 138 -16.14 -10.77 7.98
C ILE A 138 -16.35 -9.87 6.75
N ARG A 139 -16.80 -10.45 5.63
CA ARG A 139 -17.08 -9.67 4.41
C ARG A 139 -18.26 -8.73 4.56
N VAL A 140 -19.28 -9.10 5.34
CA VAL A 140 -20.42 -8.23 5.64
C VAL A 140 -19.97 -7.07 6.53
N TYR A 141 -19.27 -7.38 7.62
CA TYR A 141 -18.71 -6.38 8.53
C TYR A 141 -17.84 -5.34 7.80
N LEU A 142 -16.88 -5.77 6.96
CA LEU A 142 -16.02 -4.84 6.21
C LEU A 142 -16.82 -3.96 5.22
N ARG A 143 -17.91 -4.48 4.65
CA ARG A 143 -18.81 -3.69 3.77
C ARG A 143 -19.58 -2.64 4.57
N GLU A 144 -20.08 -3.00 5.75
CA GLU A 144 -20.78 -2.07 6.64
C GLU A 144 -19.83 -0.99 7.15
N VAL A 145 -18.63 -1.35 7.62
CA VAL A 145 -17.60 -0.38 8.01
C VAL A 145 -17.28 0.58 6.87
N LYS A 146 -17.17 0.08 5.63
CA LYS A 146 -16.95 0.93 4.44
C LYS A 146 -18.05 1.97 4.29
N ALA A 147 -19.30 1.52 4.35
CA ALA A 147 -20.46 2.36 4.16
C ALA A 147 -20.60 3.40 5.29
N CYS A 148 -20.42 2.97 6.54
CA CYS A 148 -20.49 3.83 7.71
C CYS A 148 -19.39 4.91 7.68
N GLN A 149 -18.14 4.55 7.38
CA GLN A 149 -17.06 5.54 7.27
C GLN A 149 -17.25 6.51 6.10
N ALA A 150 -17.73 6.02 4.94
CA ALA A 150 -18.00 6.88 3.79
C ALA A 150 -19.09 7.92 4.10
N LYS A 151 -20.19 7.48 4.75
CA LYS A 151 -21.27 8.37 5.20
C LYS A 151 -20.77 9.36 6.26
N ALA A 152 -20.09 8.88 7.30
CA ALA A 152 -19.61 9.71 8.39
C ALA A 152 -18.63 10.80 7.95
N ARG A 153 -17.81 10.53 6.93
CA ARG A 153 -16.82 11.47 6.39
C ARG A 153 -17.33 12.30 5.21
N GLY A 154 -18.61 12.17 4.83
CA GLY A 154 -19.17 12.96 3.73
C GLY A 154 -18.55 12.69 2.37
N ILE A 155 -17.88 11.54 2.18
CA ILE A 155 -17.23 11.20 0.91
C ILE A 155 -18.34 10.78 -0.06
N LEU A 156 -18.99 11.77 -0.67
CA LEU A 156 -19.80 11.54 -1.86
C LEU A 156 -18.83 11.11 -2.96
N TYR A 157 -18.96 9.86 -3.39
CA TYR A 157 -18.29 9.38 -4.58
C TYR A 157 -18.90 10.16 -5.76
N LYS A 158 -18.36 11.36 -6.06
CA LYS A 158 -18.62 12.04 -7.33
C LYS A 158 -18.10 11.09 -8.39
N LYS A 159 -18.98 10.21 -8.88
CA LYS A 159 -18.76 9.45 -10.12
C LYS A 159 -18.58 10.52 -11.18
N LYS A 160 -17.33 10.92 -11.41
CA LYS A 160 -16.98 11.93 -12.40
C LYS A 160 -17.37 11.32 -13.73
N ASN A 161 -18.59 11.62 -14.17
CA ASN A 161 -19.13 11.22 -15.46
C ASN A 161 -18.12 11.68 -16.50
N LYS A 162 -17.34 10.73 -17.04
CA LYS A 162 -16.36 10.93 -18.10
C LYS A 162 -16.97 11.65 -19.32
N LYS A 163 -18.31 11.64 -19.43
CA LYS A 163 -19.11 12.36 -20.42
C LYS A 163 -19.08 13.90 -20.26
N MET A 164 -19.06 14.45 -19.04
CA MET A 164 -19.06 15.92 -18.83
C MET A 164 -17.71 16.57 -19.11
N ARG A 165 -16.59 15.85 -18.93
CA ARG A 165 -15.26 16.36 -19.27
C ARG A 165 -15.06 16.48 -20.79
N ASN A 166 -15.65 15.58 -21.57
CA ASN A 166 -15.63 15.65 -23.04
C ASN A 166 -16.61 16.71 -23.60
N LEU A 167 -17.68 17.04 -22.88
CA LEU A 167 -18.62 18.10 -23.26
C LEU A 167 -18.02 19.50 -23.06
N MET A 168 -17.29 19.74 -21.97
CA MET A 168 -16.59 21.02 -21.75
C MET A 168 -15.37 21.23 -22.66
N ILE A 169 -14.69 20.16 -23.10
CA ILE A 169 -13.60 20.25 -24.10
C ILE A 169 -14.16 20.56 -25.49
N LYS A 170 -15.33 20.02 -25.86
CA LYS A 170 -15.99 20.35 -27.14
C LYS A 170 -16.52 21.78 -27.21
N ALA A 171 -17.03 22.33 -26.10
CA ALA A 171 -17.52 23.71 -26.06
C ALA A 171 -16.42 24.77 -26.28
N ASN A 172 -15.14 24.45 -26.05
CA ASN A 172 -14.02 25.37 -26.26
C ASN A 172 -13.40 25.29 -27.67
N HIS A 173 -13.79 24.31 -28.51
CA HIS A 173 -13.21 24.16 -29.85
C HIS A 173 -14.11 24.70 -30.98
N ASP A 174 -15.38 25.01 -30.69
CA ASP A 174 -16.32 25.56 -31.68
C ASP A 174 -16.26 27.10 -31.80
N GLU A 175 -15.66 27.83 -30.85
CA GLU A 175 -15.58 29.30 -30.91
C GLU A 175 -14.42 29.85 -31.76
N PHE A 176 -13.45 29.04 -32.17
CA PHE A 176 -12.28 29.52 -32.94
C PHE A 176 -12.38 29.30 -34.46
N LYS A 177 -13.55 28.88 -34.98
CA LYS A 177 -13.76 28.63 -36.42
C LYS A 177 -14.95 29.42 -36.97
N SER A 178 -15.04 30.72 -36.70
CA SER A 178 -15.91 31.57 -37.51
C SER A 178 -15.45 33.03 -37.54
N SER A 179 -14.31 33.28 -38.18
CA SER A 179 -14.15 34.53 -38.95
C SER A 179 -13.03 34.35 -39.99
N LYS A 180 -13.43 34.14 -41.25
CA LYS A 180 -12.58 34.36 -42.43
C LYS A 180 -12.93 35.74 -42.96
N GLN A 181 -11.95 36.54 -43.43
CA GLN A 181 -11.87 37.01 -44.83
C GLN A 181 -10.61 37.91 -45.13
N PRO A 182 -10.26 38.24 -46.40
CA PRO A 182 -9.00 37.75 -47.03
C PRO A 182 -8.11 38.80 -47.74
N TYR A 183 -7.00 38.31 -48.34
CA TYR A 183 -6.19 38.87 -49.47
C TYR A 183 -5.23 40.04 -49.09
N GLN A 184 -3.96 40.18 -49.54
CA GLN A 184 -3.37 40.03 -50.88
C GLN A 184 -1.82 40.32 -50.84
N LYS A 185 -1.01 39.67 -51.73
CA LYS A 185 0.31 40.10 -52.31
C LYS A 185 1.54 40.31 -51.38
N ASP A 186 2.83 40.11 -51.72
CA ASP A 186 3.63 39.97 -52.96
C ASP A 186 4.93 39.14 -52.69
N ASN A 187 5.66 38.83 -53.77
CA ASN A 187 6.90 38.05 -53.91
C ASN A 187 8.14 38.64 -53.19
N ASP A 188 9.14 37.81 -52.84
CA ASP A 188 10.45 37.72 -53.56
C ASP A 188 11.60 37.06 -52.74
N THR A 189 12.37 36.19 -53.45
CA THR A 189 13.86 36.05 -53.41
C THR A 189 14.53 35.53 -52.11
N GLN A 190 15.52 34.62 -52.04
CA GLN A 190 16.28 33.71 -52.92
C GLN A 190 17.37 33.04 -52.00
N THR A 191 17.88 31.86 -52.39
CA THR A 191 19.29 31.38 -52.19
C THR A 191 19.63 30.31 -51.13
N LYS A 192 19.81 29.08 -51.68
CA LYS A 192 20.88 28.06 -51.50
C LYS A 192 21.03 27.38 -50.11
N VAL A 193 21.50 26.14 -49.92
CA VAL A 193 22.35 25.20 -50.69
C VAL A 193 22.02 23.75 -50.25
N ALA A 194 21.79 22.88 -51.25
CA ALA A 194 22.18 21.47 -51.45
C ALA A 194 22.21 20.35 -50.37
N MET A 195 21.92 19.15 -50.94
CA MET A 195 22.35 17.77 -50.60
C MET A 195 21.60 17.04 -49.48
N ALA A 196 21.30 15.74 -49.53
CA ALA A 196 21.10 14.74 -50.58
C ALA A 196 20.58 13.49 -49.83
N SER A 197 19.59 12.81 -50.40
CA SER A 197 19.38 11.35 -50.42
C SER A 197 19.48 10.49 -49.13
N ASN A 198 18.34 9.90 -48.75
CA ASN A 198 18.07 8.47 -48.50
C ASN A 198 16.90 8.38 -47.49
N GLN A 199 15.63 8.18 -47.87
CA GLN A 199 15.07 7.01 -48.57
C GLN A 199 15.70 5.68 -48.14
N TYR A 200 15.10 5.03 -47.14
CA TYR A 200 14.89 3.58 -47.20
C TYR A 200 13.58 3.21 -46.50
N SER A 201 12.56 2.96 -47.33
CA SER A 201 11.29 2.32 -47.00
C SER A 201 11.52 0.88 -46.53
N ARG A 202 10.84 0.41 -45.49
CA ARG A 202 9.63 -0.44 -45.60
C ARG A 202 9.62 -1.38 -46.81
N GLY A 203 9.62 -2.68 -46.53
CA GLY A 203 8.93 -3.69 -47.34
C GLY A 203 9.64 -5.05 -47.29
N GLN A 204 9.12 -6.04 -46.56
CA GLN A 204 8.08 -7.00 -46.99
C GLN A 204 8.71 -8.25 -47.66
N LYS A 205 8.47 -9.43 -47.07
CA LYS A 205 7.90 -10.65 -47.69
C LYS A 205 8.47 -11.94 -47.06
N ILE A 206 7.66 -12.79 -46.40
CA ILE A 206 6.76 -13.88 -46.89
C ILE A 206 7.50 -15.24 -46.98
N GLU A 207 6.88 -16.29 -46.38
CA GLU A 207 6.98 -17.76 -46.59
C GLU A 207 8.38 -18.42 -46.44
N THR A 208 8.60 -19.69 -46.05
CA THR A 208 7.90 -20.98 -46.24
C THR A 208 8.68 -22.03 -45.39
N VAL A 209 8.03 -22.92 -44.62
CA VAL A 209 7.93 -24.39 -44.85
C VAL A 209 9.11 -25.30 -44.42
N LYS A 210 8.76 -26.33 -43.62
CA LYS A 210 9.40 -27.67 -43.38
C LYS A 210 10.82 -27.65 -42.76
N GLN A 211 11.21 -28.53 -41.84
CA GLN A 211 10.78 -29.89 -41.49
C GLN A 211 11.19 -30.15 -40.03
#